data_AF-A0A925CFY2-F1
#
_entry.id   AF-A0A925CFY2-F1
#
_cell.length_a   1.000
_cell.length_b   1.000
_cell.length_c   1.000
_cell.angle_alpha   90.00
_cell.angle_beta   90.00
_cell.angle_gamma   90.00
#
_symmetry.space_group_name_H-M   'P 1'
#
loop_
_entity.id
_entity.type
_entity.pdbx_description
1 polymer ?
#
loop_
_entity_poly.entity_id
_entity_poly.type
_entity_poly.pdbx_seq_one_letter_code
_entity_poly.pdbx_strand_id
1 'polypeptide(L)'
;MANPGTEQAAPIQRVIDILFGVAVMGTVGTLIGVIMGGGIMPLASGVGLTLGGVIGFMGGRRFLASILVGTLLGGALAWLIAGPERVSVGAGAGAAMGGFLGVQISMLLDMRAAKKKTASGGA
;
A
#
# COMPACT_ATOMS: atom_id res chain seq x y z
N MET A 1 -33.38 4.43 -19.15
CA MET A 1 -32.54 5.34 -18.35
C MET A 1 -31.54 4.49 -17.57
N ALA A 2 -30.30 4.97 -17.46
CA ALA A 2 -29.07 4.19 -17.41
C ALA A 2 -28.91 3.20 -16.23
N ASN A 3 -28.24 2.10 -16.56
CA ASN A 3 -27.88 0.92 -15.78
C ASN A 3 -26.94 1.27 -14.62
N PRO A 4 -27.24 0.95 -13.35
CA PRO A 4 -26.29 1.10 -12.26
C PRO A 4 -25.29 -0.06 -12.33
N GLY A 5 -24.21 0.14 -13.09
CA GLY A 5 -23.02 -0.70 -13.04
C GLY A 5 -22.34 -0.56 -11.68
N THR A 6 -22.92 -1.18 -10.65
CA THR A 6 -22.20 -1.50 -9.43
C THR A 6 -21.20 -2.59 -9.77
N GLU A 7 -19.99 -2.20 -10.16
CA GLU A 7 -18.80 -3.04 -10.06
C GLU A 7 -18.55 -3.35 -8.57
N GLN A 8 -19.40 -4.23 -8.03
CA GLN A 8 -19.11 -5.01 -6.85
C GLN A 8 -17.94 -5.92 -7.22
N ALA A 9 -16.72 -5.44 -6.97
CA ALA A 9 -15.60 -6.33 -6.69
C ALA A 9 -16.15 -7.40 -5.72
N ALA A 10 -16.04 -8.69 -6.09
CA ALA A 10 -16.66 -9.77 -5.34
C ALA A 10 -16.41 -9.57 -3.84
N PRO A 11 -17.41 -9.73 -2.95
CA PRO A 11 -17.30 -9.38 -1.53
C PRO A 11 -16.05 -9.96 -0.87
N ILE A 12 -15.60 -11.12 -1.35
CA ILE A 12 -14.37 -11.81 -0.95
C ILE A 12 -13.09 -11.00 -1.27
N GLN A 13 -12.98 -10.36 -2.42
CA GLN A 13 -11.79 -9.59 -2.80
C GLN A 13 -11.58 -8.38 -1.89
N ARG A 14 -12.65 -7.65 -1.56
CA ARG A 14 -12.60 -6.55 -0.59
C ARG A 14 -12.17 -7.03 0.80
N VAL A 15 -12.71 -8.16 1.26
CA VAL A 15 -12.30 -8.74 2.55
C VAL A 15 -10.80 -9.08 2.54
N ILE A 16 -10.29 -9.66 1.45
CA ILE A 16 -8.87 -9.95 1.30
C ILE A 16 -8.03 -8.67 1.30
N ASP A 17 -8.48 -7.60 0.64
CA ASP A 17 -7.80 -6.30 0.64
C ASP A 17 -7.70 -5.68 2.04
N ILE A 18 -8.79 -5.75 2.79
CA ILE A 18 -8.86 -5.28 4.17
C ILE A 18 -7.91 -6.11 5.05
N LEU A 19 -8.00 -7.43 4.99
CA LEU A 19 -7.13 -8.32 5.77
C LEU A 19 -5.65 -8.09 5.45
N PHE A 20 -5.32 -7.90 4.16
CA PHE A 20 -3.97 -7.61 3.73
C PHE A 20 -3.46 -6.27 4.26
N GLY A 21 -4.27 -5.21 4.14
CA GLY A 21 -3.93 -3.88 4.67
C GLY A 21 -3.72 -3.91 6.18
N VAL A 22 -4.63 -4.55 6.92
CA VAL A 22 -4.54 -4.72 8.37
C VAL A 22 -3.30 -5.52 8.77
N ALA A 23 -3.01 -6.63 8.09
CA ALA A 23 -1.82 -7.45 8.38
C ALA A 23 -0.52 -6.69 8.15
N VAL A 24 -0.38 -6.01 7.00
CA VAL A 24 0.82 -5.27 6.65
C VAL A 24 1.03 -4.08 7.60
N MET A 25 0.03 -3.21 7.72
CA MET A 25 0.17 -1.99 8.54
C MET A 25 0.15 -2.28 10.04
N GLY A 26 -0.56 -3.32 10.49
CA GLY A 26 -0.50 -3.79 11.87
C GLY A 26 0.88 -4.31 12.24
N THR A 27 1.53 -5.06 11.34
CA THR A 27 2.91 -5.52 11.54
C THR A 27 3.88 -4.33 11.62
N VAL A 28 3.76 -3.36 10.71
CA VAL A 28 4.58 -2.14 10.72
C VAL A 28 4.37 -1.33 12.00
N GLY A 29 3.11 -1.08 12.40
CA GLY A 29 2.79 -0.35 13.63
C GLY A 29 3.31 -1.04 14.90
N THR A 30 3.24 -2.37 14.92
CA THR A 30 3.79 -3.18 16.02
C THR A 30 5.32 -3.07 16.06
N LEU A 31 6.01 -3.19 14.93
CA LEU A 31 7.47 -3.03 14.85
C LEU A 31 7.92 -1.63 15.28
N ILE A 32 7.21 -0.58 14.87
CA ILE A 32 7.48 0.80 15.32
C ILE A 32 7.33 0.90 16.85
N GLY A 33 6.24 0.34 17.40
CA GLY A 33 5.99 0.31 18.84
C GLY A 33 7.04 -0.45 19.65
N VAL A 34 7.60 -1.53 19.09
CA VAL A 34 8.71 -2.28 19.67
C VAL A 34 10.00 -1.46 19.66
N ILE A 35 10.32 -0.80 18.54
CA ILE A 35 11.56 -0.03 18.39
C ILE A 35 11.55 1.25 19.24
N MET A 36 10.42 1.96 19.32
CA MET A 36 10.35 3.19 20.13
C MET A 36 10.40 2.93 21.64
N GLY A 37 10.02 1.73 22.10
CA GLY A 37 10.02 1.36 23.51
C GLY A 37 9.08 2.21 24.37
N GLY A 38 8.84 1.81 25.63
CA GLY A 38 8.12 2.62 26.61
C GLY A 38 6.61 2.82 26.35
N GLY A 39 5.77 1.82 26.59
CA GLY A 39 4.30 1.96 26.68
C GLY A 39 3.55 2.38 25.40
N ILE A 40 4.24 2.82 24.34
CA ILE A 40 3.66 3.30 23.07
C ILE A 40 3.26 2.16 22.14
N MET A 41 3.62 0.92 22.48
CA MET A 41 3.37 -0.28 21.67
C MET A 41 1.88 -0.51 21.32
N PRO A 42 0.91 -0.34 22.24
CA PRO A 42 -0.52 -0.44 21.91
C PRO A 42 -0.99 0.69 21.01
N LEU A 43 -0.40 1.88 21.18
CA LEU A 43 -0.76 3.07 20.40
C LEU A 43 -0.28 2.93 18.95
N ALA A 44 0.99 2.56 18.76
CA ALA A 44 1.59 2.37 17.44
C ALA A 44 0.95 1.20 16.67
N SER A 45 0.67 0.09 17.35
CA SER A 45 -0.04 -1.04 16.75
C SER A 45 -1.51 -0.70 16.43
N GLY A 46 -2.20 0.01 17.31
CA GLY A 46 -3.56 0.51 17.07
C GLY A 46 -3.64 1.46 15.86
N VAL A 47 -2.70 2.40 15.75
CA VAL A 47 -2.59 3.28 14.57
C VAL A 47 -2.28 2.48 13.30
N GLY A 48 -1.38 1.50 13.37
CA GLY A 48 -1.08 0.61 12.24
C GLY A 48 -2.30 -0.18 11.78
N LEU A 49 -3.02 -0.81 12.70
CA LEU A 49 -4.22 -1.59 12.40
C LEU A 49 -5.36 -0.73 11.83
N THR A 50 -5.59 0.46 12.41
CA THR A 50 -6.64 1.38 11.94
C THR A 50 -6.33 1.91 10.53
N LEU A 51 -5.10 2.37 10.27
CA LEU A 51 -4.70 2.81 8.94
C LEU A 51 -4.72 1.67 7.92
N GLY A 52 -4.28 0.47 8.31
CA GLY A 52 -4.36 -0.73 7.48
C GLY A 52 -5.79 -1.09 7.09
N GLY A 53 -6.72 -1.01 8.05
CA GLY A 53 -8.15 -1.22 7.82
C GLY A 53 -8.75 -0.20 6.87
N VAL A 54 -8.46 1.10 7.05
CA VAL A 54 -8.96 2.17 6.18
C VAL A 54 -8.42 2.03 4.75
N ILE A 55 -7.12 1.83 4.58
CA ILE A 55 -6.50 1.72 3.25
C ILE A 55 -6.95 0.44 2.53
N GLY A 56 -7.07 -0.67 3.27
CA GLY A 56 -7.60 -1.93 2.74
C GLY A 56 -9.08 -1.83 2.34
N PHE A 57 -9.89 -1.08 3.10
CA PHE A 57 -11.30 -0.81 2.76
C PHE A 57 -11.44 0.03 1.49
N MET A 58 -10.51 0.96 1.24
CA MET A 58 -10.46 1.76 0.01
C MET A 58 -10.01 0.96 -1.23
N GLY A 59 -9.75 -0.34 -1.12
CA GLY A 59 -9.30 -1.17 -2.24
C GLY A 59 -7.89 -0.85 -2.72
N GLY A 60 -7.07 -0.23 -1.87
CA GLY A 60 -5.76 0.30 -2.20
C GLY A 60 -4.65 -0.75 -2.39
N ARG A 61 -4.94 -2.00 -2.80
CA ARG A 61 -3.94 -3.08 -2.85
C ARG A 61 -2.68 -2.69 -3.63
N ARG A 62 -2.85 -2.02 -4.78
CA ARG A 62 -1.74 -1.55 -5.62
C ARG A 62 -0.95 -0.42 -4.93
N PHE A 63 -1.65 0.45 -4.21
CA PHE A 63 -1.04 1.53 -3.42
C PHE A 63 -0.24 0.95 -2.24
N LEU A 64 -0.81 0.04 -1.46
CA LEU A 64 -0.10 -0.68 -0.38
C LEU A 64 1.13 -1.42 -0.91
N ALA A 65 0.99 -2.15 -2.01
CA ALA A 65 2.12 -2.85 -2.63
C ALA A 65 3.22 -1.87 -3.06
N SER A 66 2.86 -0.74 -3.68
CA SER A 66 3.83 0.26 -4.12
C SER A 66 4.56 0.96 -2.97
N ILE A 67 3.87 1.28 -1.87
CA ILE A 67 4.49 1.82 -0.65
C ILE A 67 5.41 0.78 -0.03
N LEU A 68 4.97 -0.47 0.08
CA LEU A 68 5.77 -1.55 0.65
C LEU A 68 7.07 -1.75 -0.15
N VAL A 69 6.96 -1.85 -1.48
CA VAL A 69 8.12 -1.97 -2.37
C VAL A 69 9.02 -0.75 -2.26
N GLY A 70 8.46 0.46 -2.26
CA GLY A 70 9.22 1.70 -2.09
C GLY A 70 9.96 1.75 -0.75
N THR A 71 9.31 1.33 0.34
CA THR A 71 9.89 1.27 1.70
C THR A 71 11.07 0.31 1.75
N LEU A 72 10.90 -0.90 1.20
CA LEU A 72 11.95 -1.92 1.15
C LEU A 72 13.14 -1.47 0.30
N LEU A 73 12.89 -0.94 -0.89
CA LEU A 73 13.93 -0.45 -1.79
C LEU A 73 14.66 0.77 -1.22
N GLY A 74 13.92 1.73 -0.65
CA GLY A 74 14.49 2.92 -0.04
C GLY A 74 15.32 2.61 1.21
N GLY A 75 14.85 1.68 2.04
CA GLY A 75 15.58 1.18 3.20
C GLY A 75 16.85 0.41 2.79
N ALA A 76 16.75 -0.48 1.79
CA ALA A 76 17.89 -1.22 1.27
C ALA A 76 18.94 -0.31 0.63
N LEU A 77 18.53 0.68 -0.17
CA LEU A 77 19.43 1.67 -0.76
C LEU A 77 20.14 2.51 0.32
N ALA A 78 19.40 2.97 1.33
CA ALA A 78 20.00 3.71 2.43
C ALA A 78 20.97 2.84 3.23
N TRP A 79 20.67 1.56 3.41
CA TRP A 79 21.59 0.62 4.06
C TRP A 79 22.89 0.47 3.28
N LEU A 80 22.80 0.25 1.96
CA LEU A 80 23.94 0.04 1.08
C LEU A 80 24.83 1.28 0.95
N ILE A 81 24.24 2.48 0.97
CA ILE A 81 24.95 3.73 0.67
C ILE A 81 25.40 4.45 1.96
N ALA A 82 24.56 4.49 2.98
CA ALA A 82 24.72 5.35 4.15
C ALA A 82 24.80 4.59 5.48
N GLY A 83 24.81 3.26 5.45
CA GLY A 83 24.90 2.42 6.64
C GLY A 83 23.57 2.20 7.37
N PRO A 84 23.57 1.34 8.40
CA PRO A 84 22.36 0.93 9.11
C PRO A 84 21.65 2.09 9.84
N GLU A 85 22.36 3.17 10.21
CA GLU A 85 21.76 4.29 10.95
C GLU A 85 20.73 5.07 10.11
N ARG A 86 20.83 5.02 8.78
CA ARG A 86 19.96 5.79 7.87
C ARG A 86 18.85 4.97 7.24
N VAL A 87 18.74 3.69 7.58
CA VAL A 87 17.76 2.76 6.99
C VAL A 87 16.33 3.22 7.24
N SER A 88 16.02 3.73 8.43
CA SER A 88 14.70 4.25 8.79
C SER A 88 14.31 5.47 7.94
N VAL A 89 15.26 6.39 7.71
CA VAL A 89 15.05 7.58 6.87
C VAL A 89 14.87 7.18 5.41
N GLY A 90 15.70 6.25 4.91
CA GLY A 90 15.59 5.71 3.56
C GLY A 90 14.28 4.96 3.33
N ALA A 91 13.85 4.16 4.31
CA ALA A 91 12.58 3.45 4.28
C ALA A 91 11.40 4.44 4.25
N GLY A 92 11.43 5.50 5.06
CA GLY A 92 10.40 6.54 5.06
C GLY A 92 10.33 7.32 3.73
N ALA A 93 11.47 7.75 3.20
CA ALA A 93 11.54 8.42 1.89
C ALA A 93 11.07 7.50 0.75
N GLY A 94 11.50 6.24 0.78
CA GLY A 94 11.08 5.21 -0.16
C GLY A 94 9.58 4.92 -0.10
N ALA A 95 8.99 4.88 1.09
CA ALA A 95 7.55 4.75 1.29
C ALA A 95 6.78 5.87 0.59
N ALA A 96 7.22 7.13 0.78
CA ALA A 96 6.60 8.30 0.18
C ALA A 96 6.68 8.29 -1.36
N MET A 97 7.87 8.02 -1.92
CA MET A 97 8.05 7.92 -3.37
C MET A 97 7.31 6.72 -3.97
N GLY A 98 7.35 5.57 -3.29
CA GLY A 98 6.66 4.35 -3.71
C GLY A 98 5.15 4.55 -3.80
N GLY A 99 4.56 5.23 -2.81
CA GLY A 99 3.15 5.58 -2.81
C GLY A 99 2.77 6.51 -3.97
N PHE A 100 3.57 7.56 -4.21
CA PHE A 100 3.32 8.47 -5.33
C PHE A 100 3.43 7.75 -6.69
N LEU A 101 4.48 6.96 -6.90
CA LEU A 101 4.66 6.17 -8.14
C LEU A 101 3.57 5.12 -8.31
N GLY A 102 3.12 4.48 -7.24
CA GLY A 102 2.05 3.49 -7.28
C GLY A 102 0.73 4.05 -7.77
N VAL A 103 0.39 5.28 -7.37
CA VAL A 103 -0.81 5.98 -7.87
C VAL A 103 -0.66 6.27 -9.36
N GLN A 104 0.49 6.83 -9.77
CA GLN A 104 0.75 7.18 -11.17
C GLN A 104 0.74 5.94 -12.10
N ILE A 105 1.38 4.85 -11.68
CA ILE A 105 1.41 3.60 -12.43
C ILE A 105 0.02 2.98 -12.51
N SER A 106 -0.77 3.02 -11.43
CA SER A 106 -2.13 2.47 -11.44
C SER A 106 -3.02 3.19 -12.46
N MET A 107 -2.92 4.52 -12.56
CA MET A 107 -3.64 5.29 -13.59
C MET A 107 -3.22 4.88 -15.01
N LEU A 108 -1.92 4.73 -15.28
CA LEU A 108 -1.43 4.31 -16.60
C LEU A 108 -1.88 2.88 -16.96
N LEU A 109 -1.89 1.97 -15.99
CA LEU A 109 -2.33 0.59 -16.19
C LEU A 109 -3.84 0.52 -16.46
N ASP A 110 -4.64 1.33 -15.77
CA ASP A 110 -6.09 1.40 -15.99
C ASP A 110 -6.42 1.96 -17.39
N MET A 111 -5.67 2.98 -17.85
CA MET A 111 -5.78 3.48 -19.23
C MET A 111 -5.41 2.42 -20.29
N ARG A 112 -4.36 1.63 -20.04
CA ARG A 112 -3.95 0.53 -20.94
C ARG A 112 -5.00 -0.58 -20.99
N ALA A 113 -5.59 -0.93 -19.85
CA ALA A 113 -6.66 -1.91 -19.78
C ALA A 113 -7.91 -1.44 -20.54
N ALA A 114 -8.26 -0.16 -20.44
CA ALA A 114 -9.36 0.44 -21.20
C ALA A 114 -9.08 0.40 -22.72
N LYS A 115 -7.88 0.80 -23.17
CA LYS A 115 -7.48 0.72 -24.58
C LYS A 115 -7.52 -0.71 -25.14
N LYS A 116 -7.09 -1.70 -24.36
CA LYS A 116 -7.08 -3.11 -24.80
C LYS A 116 -8.50 -3.65 -24.99
N LYS A 117 -9.45 -3.28 -24.12
CA LYS A 117 -10.87 -3.66 -24.27
C LYS A 117 -11.52 -3.05 -25.50
N THR A 118 -11.18 -1.80 -25.84
CA THR A 118 -11.68 -1.15 -27.08
C THR A 118 -11.08 -1.78 -28.34
N ALA A 119 -9.80 -2.17 -28.31
CA ALA A 119 -9.13 -2.82 -29.43
C ALA A 119 -9.58 -4.27 -29.68
N SER A 120 -10.05 -4.99 -28.65
CA SER A 120 -10.55 -6.37 -28.76
C SER A 120 -12.06 -6.49 -28.97
N GLY A 121 -12.82 -5.39 -28.88
CA GLY A 121 -14.27 -5.35 -29.08
C GLY A 121 -14.72 -4.74 -30.42
N GLY A 122 -13.76 -4.41 -31.30
CA GLY A 122 -13.99 -3.91 -32.65
C GLY A 122 -13.46 -4.90 -33.68
N ALA A 123 -14.08 -6.08 -33.77
CA ALA A 123 -13.99 -7.00 -34.88
C ALA A 123 -15.30 -7.78 -34.97
#